data_AF-A0A7C4ZHU1-F1
#
_entry.id   AF-A0A7C4ZHU1-F1
#
_cell.length_a   1.000
_cell.length_b   1.000
_cell.length_c   1.000
_cell.angle_alpha   90.00
_cell.angle_beta   90.00
_cell.angle_gamma   90.00
#
_symmetry.space_group_name_H-M   'P 1'
#
loop_
_entity.id
_entity.type
_entity.pdbx_description
1 polymer ?
#
loop_
_entity_poly.entity_id
_entity_poly.type
_entity_poly.pdbx_seq_one_letter_code
_entity_poly.pdbx_strand_id
1 'polypeptide(L)'
;MSVRITDYGMDAVAAVDAYRTGDHAYFEKWHMYTAVGTGSTAPSQADTALVSEVARTSSNGGFARIEEKGTDSTTNTVWFRSTTYRVFNFSSAYNLTEYGHFTSSSGANAVFRDLFRQNPNDPNSAAVTISVQSGDQLQIIKTFELTADWNNLAKTVTLTVPGGTDITLSGVQGWGGGYAFLNNMLAALWPGHSSGAFASLHGTQTTDRTQAINTSGVVAKNITRDAYAAGTYTRRYRATYSTADANKAWSGWAFVWNTSTSFMNPSFRFVFDTPDSFTKDNTHTLELLLDVSWSRG
;
A
#
# COMPACT_ATOMS: atom_id res chain seq x y z
N MET A 1 17.62 0.27 -14.89
CA MET A 1 16.38 0.21 -14.08
C MET A 1 15.97 1.64 -13.82
N SER A 2 14.72 2.04 -14.08
CA SER A 2 14.38 3.45 -14.05
C SER A 2 14.13 3.94 -12.65
N VAL A 3 14.96 4.87 -12.24
CA VAL A 3 15.01 5.38 -10.89
C VAL A 3 14.19 6.66 -10.80
N ARG A 4 12.86 6.53 -10.82
CA ARG A 4 11.95 7.69 -10.90
C ARG A 4 11.32 8.09 -9.56
N ILE A 5 11.14 7.12 -8.66
CA ILE A 5 10.68 7.37 -7.29
C ILE A 5 11.90 7.78 -6.46
N THR A 6 11.84 8.95 -5.85
CA THR A 6 12.91 9.50 -5.02
C THR A 6 13.02 8.74 -3.70
N ASP A 7 14.09 8.92 -2.92
CA ASP A 7 14.18 8.36 -1.56
C ASP A 7 13.08 8.92 -0.67
N TYR A 8 12.81 10.22 -0.80
CA TYR A 8 11.66 10.84 -0.15
C TYR A 8 10.34 10.20 -0.60
N GLY A 9 10.18 9.85 -1.88
CA GLY A 9 8.98 9.19 -2.38
C GLY A 9 8.76 7.83 -1.72
N MET A 10 9.83 7.05 -1.56
CA MET A 10 9.77 5.77 -0.85
C MET A 10 9.41 5.94 0.64
N ASP A 11 9.93 6.98 1.29
CA ASP A 11 9.58 7.31 2.67
C ASP A 11 8.14 7.84 2.81
N ALA A 12 7.68 8.63 1.83
CA ALA A 12 6.35 9.24 1.82
C ALA A 12 5.23 8.18 1.74
N VAL A 13 5.50 7.04 1.10
CA VAL A 13 4.60 5.87 1.09
C VAL A 13 4.26 5.40 2.51
N ALA A 14 5.22 5.43 3.45
CA ALA A 14 4.99 5.06 4.85
C ALA A 14 4.38 6.20 5.70
N ALA A 15 4.46 7.45 5.23
CA ALA A 15 3.95 8.61 5.96
C ALA A 15 2.46 8.88 5.69
N VAL A 16 1.93 8.34 4.58
CA VAL A 16 0.59 8.67 4.09
C VAL A 16 -0.35 7.47 4.21
N ASP A 17 -1.52 7.68 4.80
CA ASP A 17 -2.53 6.63 4.90
C ASP A 17 -3.08 6.24 3.52
N ALA A 18 -3.31 4.94 3.32
CA ALA A 18 -3.90 4.35 2.14
C ALA A 18 -5.34 4.82 1.88
N TYR A 19 -6.04 5.22 2.95
CA TYR A 19 -7.49 5.33 2.93
C TYR A 19 -8.00 6.66 2.38
N ARG A 20 -9.16 6.58 1.74
CA ARG A 20 -9.95 7.72 1.27
C ARG A 20 -10.34 8.60 2.47
N THR A 21 -9.75 9.79 2.60
CA THR A 21 -10.32 10.82 3.50
C THR A 21 -10.87 11.95 2.64
N GLY A 22 -12.19 12.17 2.68
CA GLY A 22 -12.84 13.14 1.81
C GLY A 22 -12.84 12.71 0.34
N ASP A 23 -12.46 13.61 -0.56
CA ASP A 23 -12.55 13.43 -2.02
C ASP A 23 -11.33 12.75 -2.67
N HIS A 24 -10.25 12.54 -1.92
CA HIS A 24 -9.02 11.93 -2.42
C HIS A 24 -9.17 10.43 -2.67
N ALA A 25 -8.58 9.91 -3.74
CA ALA A 25 -8.59 8.48 -4.05
C ALA A 25 -7.85 7.66 -3.01
N TYR A 26 -8.01 6.33 -3.08
CA TYR A 26 -7.06 5.44 -2.43
C TYR A 26 -5.66 5.73 -2.97
N PHE A 27 -4.68 5.79 -2.05
CA PHE A 27 -3.26 6.02 -2.37
C PHE A 27 -2.92 7.35 -3.06
N GLU A 28 -3.87 8.27 -3.29
CA GLU A 28 -3.59 9.48 -4.07
C GLU A 28 -2.77 10.53 -3.31
N LYS A 29 -2.92 10.58 -1.99
CA LYS A 29 -2.39 11.67 -1.15
C LYS A 29 -0.87 11.87 -1.28
N TRP A 30 -0.10 10.79 -1.40
CA TRP A 30 1.36 10.92 -1.45
C TRP A 30 1.87 11.44 -2.80
N HIS A 31 1.03 11.39 -3.85
CA HIS A 31 1.33 11.89 -5.18
C HIS A 31 0.23 12.85 -5.68
N MET A 32 -0.42 13.59 -4.79
CA MET A 32 -1.62 14.37 -5.13
C MET A 32 -1.32 15.49 -6.14
N TYR A 33 -0.18 16.15 -6.03
CA TYR A 33 0.20 17.25 -6.89
C TYR A 33 1.13 16.77 -7.99
N THR A 34 1.00 17.35 -9.18
CA THR A 34 1.97 17.20 -10.25
C THR A 34 2.56 18.57 -10.56
N ALA A 35 3.87 18.63 -10.72
CA ALA A 35 4.56 19.81 -11.19
C ALA A 35 5.26 19.55 -12.52
N VAL A 36 5.50 20.62 -13.27
CA VAL A 36 6.26 20.61 -14.53
C VAL A 36 7.33 21.68 -14.49
N GLY A 37 8.42 21.44 -15.20
CA GLY A 37 9.59 22.29 -15.17
C GLY A 37 10.39 22.29 -16.47
N THR A 38 11.44 23.09 -16.47
CA THR A 38 12.33 23.33 -17.62
C THR A 38 13.72 22.70 -17.45
N GLY A 39 13.96 22.02 -16.34
CA GLY A 39 15.25 21.38 -16.08
C GLY A 39 15.44 20.07 -16.85
N SER A 40 16.64 19.88 -17.40
CA SER A 40 16.98 18.76 -18.27
C SER A 40 17.95 17.75 -17.65
N THR A 41 18.30 17.91 -16.38
CA THR A 41 19.21 16.98 -15.69
C THR A 41 18.52 15.63 -15.50
N ALA A 42 19.26 14.55 -15.72
CA ALA A 42 18.76 13.19 -15.51
C ALA A 42 18.18 13.02 -14.09
N PRO A 43 17.07 12.27 -13.92
CA PRO A 43 16.49 12.01 -12.61
C PRO A 43 17.40 11.17 -11.70
N SER A 44 17.34 11.43 -10.39
CA SER A 44 18.07 10.74 -9.34
C SER A 44 17.17 10.41 -8.14
N GLN A 45 17.49 9.36 -7.35
CA GLN A 45 16.76 9.06 -6.10
C GLN A 45 16.90 10.17 -5.07
N ALA A 46 18.05 10.85 -5.08
CA ALA A 46 18.35 11.93 -4.16
C ALA A 46 17.63 13.24 -4.50
N ASP A 47 16.92 13.31 -5.64
CA ASP A 47 16.20 14.51 -6.02
C ASP A 47 15.10 14.82 -4.98
N THR A 48 15.06 16.07 -4.54
CA THR A 48 14.04 16.58 -3.61
C THR A 48 13.08 17.57 -4.28
N ALA A 49 13.36 18.01 -5.50
CA ALA A 49 12.53 18.93 -6.27
C ALA A 49 12.73 18.71 -7.77
N LEU A 50 11.93 19.39 -8.60
CA LEU A 50 12.31 19.62 -10.00
C LEU A 50 13.52 20.55 -10.06
N VAL A 51 14.31 20.44 -11.12
CA VAL A 51 15.48 21.30 -11.31
C VAL A 51 15.07 22.75 -11.56
N SER A 52 13.97 22.98 -12.28
CA SER A 52 13.41 24.30 -12.51
C SER A 52 11.89 24.21 -12.65
N GLU A 53 11.19 24.12 -11.51
CA GLU A 53 9.73 24.09 -11.47
C GLU A 53 9.12 25.40 -11.98
N VAL A 54 8.13 25.26 -12.86
CA VAL A 54 7.38 26.40 -13.43
C VAL A 54 5.96 26.44 -12.91
N ALA A 55 5.31 25.29 -12.77
CA ALA A 55 3.93 25.19 -12.34
C ALA A 55 3.67 23.89 -11.59
N ARG A 56 2.72 23.93 -10.65
CA ARG A 56 2.22 22.78 -9.89
C ARG A 56 0.72 22.84 -9.75
N THR A 57 0.05 21.68 -9.87
CA THR A 57 -1.41 21.60 -9.81
C THR A 57 -1.88 20.29 -9.18
N SER A 58 -3.03 20.34 -8.53
CA SER A 58 -3.87 19.18 -8.21
C SER A 58 -5.17 19.16 -9.03
N SER A 59 -5.38 20.13 -9.92
CA SER A 59 -6.58 20.19 -10.76
C SER A 59 -6.60 19.03 -11.74
N ASN A 60 -7.74 18.34 -11.80
CA ASN A 60 -8.03 17.32 -12.80
C ASN A 60 -8.73 17.90 -14.04
N GLY A 61 -8.95 19.22 -14.12
CA GLY A 61 -9.65 19.86 -15.25
C GLY A 61 -11.06 19.31 -15.51
N GLY A 62 -11.73 18.74 -14.51
CA GLY A 62 -13.04 18.12 -14.65
C GLY A 62 -13.02 16.67 -15.17
N PHE A 63 -11.85 16.10 -15.48
CA PHE A 63 -11.74 14.70 -15.87
C PHE A 63 -12.00 13.77 -14.68
N ALA A 64 -12.86 12.77 -14.88
CA ALA A 64 -13.14 11.76 -13.87
C ALA A 64 -11.88 10.93 -13.58
N ARG A 65 -11.71 10.57 -12.31
CA ARG A 65 -10.71 9.58 -11.90
C ARG A 65 -11.21 8.17 -12.25
N ILE A 66 -10.30 7.29 -12.67
CA ILE A 66 -10.60 5.88 -12.90
C ILE A 66 -9.85 5.06 -11.85
N GLU A 67 -10.56 4.21 -11.12
CA GLU A 67 -9.99 3.28 -10.14
C GLU A 67 -10.42 1.86 -10.52
N GLU A 68 -9.44 1.00 -10.75
CA GLU A 68 -9.62 -0.40 -11.06
C GLU A 68 -8.88 -1.22 -10.00
N LYS A 69 -9.40 -2.39 -9.67
CA LYS A 69 -8.75 -3.30 -8.73
C LYS A 69 -9.25 -4.70 -8.97
N GLY A 70 -8.43 -5.66 -8.60
CA GLY A 70 -8.79 -7.05 -8.76
C GLY A 70 -7.78 -7.98 -8.11
N THR A 71 -8.02 -9.26 -8.37
CA THR A 71 -7.21 -10.39 -7.95
C THR A 71 -6.86 -11.18 -9.19
N ASP A 72 -5.61 -11.59 -9.33
CA ASP A 72 -5.21 -12.61 -10.30
C ASP A 72 -4.96 -13.92 -9.55
N SER A 73 -5.82 -14.92 -9.77
CA SER A 73 -5.69 -16.24 -9.14
C SER A 73 -4.51 -17.06 -9.67
N THR A 74 -4.00 -16.73 -10.86
CA THR A 74 -2.85 -17.42 -11.47
C THR A 74 -1.57 -16.98 -10.80
N THR A 75 -1.36 -15.67 -10.69
CA THR A 75 -0.15 -15.09 -10.07
C THR A 75 -0.30 -14.85 -8.57
N ASN A 76 -1.52 -14.96 -8.04
CA ASN A 76 -1.85 -14.70 -6.64
C ASN A 76 -1.49 -13.29 -6.19
N THR A 77 -1.88 -12.33 -7.01
CA THR A 77 -1.61 -10.91 -6.79
C THR A 77 -2.91 -10.14 -6.62
N VAL A 78 -2.97 -9.29 -5.60
CA VAL A 78 -3.96 -8.21 -5.57
C VAL A 78 -3.34 -7.06 -6.32
N TRP A 79 -4.12 -6.44 -7.19
CA TRP A 79 -3.70 -5.25 -7.88
C TRP A 79 -4.72 -4.12 -7.70
N PHE A 80 -4.19 -2.91 -7.68
CA PHE A 80 -4.94 -1.67 -7.72
C PHE A 80 -4.31 -0.76 -8.76
N ARG A 81 -5.15 -0.11 -9.54
CA ARG A 81 -4.75 0.87 -10.53
C ARG A 81 -5.61 2.12 -10.35
N SER A 82 -4.95 3.27 -10.25
CA SER A 82 -5.63 4.57 -10.29
C SER A 82 -5.07 5.40 -11.43
N THR A 83 -5.94 5.78 -12.36
CA THR A 83 -5.64 6.74 -13.41
C THR A 83 -6.17 8.09 -13.00
N THR A 84 -5.27 9.07 -12.90
CA THR A 84 -5.58 10.45 -12.56
C THR A 84 -5.07 11.40 -13.63
N TYR A 85 -5.76 12.53 -13.75
CA TYR A 85 -5.46 13.58 -14.70
C TYR A 85 -4.95 14.80 -13.97
N ARG A 86 -3.96 15.49 -14.53
CA ARG A 86 -3.47 16.77 -14.04
C ARG A 86 -3.40 17.76 -15.17
N VAL A 87 -4.09 18.88 -14.99
CA VAL A 87 -4.31 19.86 -16.04
C VAL A 87 -3.66 21.18 -15.65
N PHE A 88 -2.81 21.69 -16.54
CA PHE A 88 -2.10 22.95 -16.42
C PHE A 88 -2.63 23.91 -17.46
N ASN A 89 -2.95 25.14 -17.05
CA ASN A 89 -3.29 26.23 -17.96
C ASN A 89 -2.13 27.23 -17.93
N PHE A 90 -1.54 27.53 -19.08
CA PHE A 90 -0.37 28.41 -19.14
C PHE A 90 -0.76 29.83 -19.55
N SER A 91 -0.21 30.81 -18.85
CA SER A 91 -0.31 32.24 -19.18
C SER A 91 1.00 32.79 -19.77
N SER A 92 1.99 31.93 -20.03
CA SER A 92 3.30 32.28 -20.54
C SER A 92 3.87 31.09 -21.31
N ALA A 93 4.81 31.37 -22.22
CA ALA A 93 5.44 30.33 -23.01
C ALA A 93 6.55 29.62 -22.23
N TYR A 94 6.62 28.29 -22.34
CA TYR A 94 7.64 27.46 -21.71
C TYR A 94 8.07 26.31 -22.61
N ASN A 95 9.31 25.86 -22.43
CA ASN A 95 9.84 24.63 -23.01
C ASN A 95 10.00 23.61 -21.89
N LEU A 96 8.94 22.85 -21.63
CA LEU A 96 8.87 21.91 -20.51
C LEU A 96 9.66 20.65 -20.84
N THR A 97 10.51 20.21 -19.92
CA THR A 97 11.43 19.07 -20.10
C THR A 97 11.34 18.06 -18.97
N GLU A 98 10.76 18.43 -17.83
CA GLU A 98 10.60 17.56 -16.66
C GLU A 98 9.21 17.68 -16.04
N TYR A 99 8.83 16.63 -15.31
CA TYR A 99 7.65 16.59 -14.46
C TYR A 99 7.93 15.80 -13.19
N GLY A 100 7.13 16.06 -12.16
CA GLY A 100 7.26 15.39 -10.88
C GLY A 100 5.96 15.32 -10.12
N HIS A 101 5.94 14.50 -9.07
CA HIS A 101 4.80 14.38 -8.17
C HIS A 101 5.17 14.78 -6.75
N PHE A 102 4.20 15.33 -6.02
CA PHE A 102 4.41 15.94 -4.71
C PHE A 102 3.22 15.65 -3.78
N THR A 103 3.48 15.70 -2.48
CA THR A 103 2.49 15.52 -1.42
C THR A 103 1.68 16.80 -1.12
N SER A 104 2.19 17.98 -1.49
CA SER A 104 1.55 19.28 -1.25
C SER A 104 1.67 20.26 -2.43
N SER A 105 0.85 21.32 -2.39
CA SER A 105 0.83 22.41 -3.38
C SER A 105 2.09 23.28 -3.38
N SER A 106 2.91 23.24 -2.33
CA SER A 106 4.18 23.96 -2.23
C SER A 106 5.03 23.42 -1.07
N GLY A 107 6.36 23.54 -1.17
CA GLY A 107 7.30 23.23 -0.09
C GLY A 107 7.52 21.73 0.21
N ALA A 108 6.73 20.82 -0.37
CA ALA A 108 7.00 19.39 -0.30
C ALA A 108 8.16 18.97 -1.21
N ASN A 109 8.87 17.93 -0.78
CA ASN A 109 9.82 17.23 -1.61
C ASN A 109 9.11 16.44 -2.71
N ALA A 110 9.80 16.27 -3.85
CA ALA A 110 9.36 15.43 -4.95
C ALA A 110 9.31 13.96 -4.49
N VAL A 111 8.19 13.28 -4.68
CA VAL A 111 8.09 11.82 -4.50
C VAL A 111 8.49 11.07 -5.78
N PHE A 112 8.40 11.75 -6.90
CA PHE A 112 8.71 11.25 -8.22
C PHE A 112 9.26 12.40 -9.06
N ARG A 113 10.26 12.12 -9.88
CA ARG A 113 10.76 13.04 -10.91
C ARG A 113 11.15 12.25 -12.17
N ASP A 114 10.77 12.75 -13.34
CA ASP A 114 11.27 12.27 -14.61
C ASP A 114 11.33 13.40 -15.65
N LEU A 115 12.07 13.15 -16.73
CA LEU A 115 12.02 13.96 -17.94
C LEU A 115 10.82 13.53 -18.78
N PHE A 116 10.23 14.45 -19.54
CA PHE A 116 9.28 14.06 -20.59
C PHE A 116 9.99 13.17 -21.61
N ARG A 117 9.33 12.09 -22.04
CA ARG A 117 9.91 11.07 -22.92
C ARG A 117 9.11 10.92 -24.21
N GLN A 118 9.77 10.52 -25.29
CA GLN A 118 9.12 10.22 -26.57
C GLN A 118 8.08 9.10 -26.43
N ASN A 119 8.43 8.04 -25.68
CA ASN A 119 7.47 7.08 -25.15
C ASN A 119 7.30 7.32 -23.64
N PRO A 120 6.19 7.91 -23.17
CA PRO A 120 5.99 8.22 -21.75
C PRO A 120 5.95 6.97 -20.85
N ASN A 121 5.65 5.79 -21.42
CA ASN A 121 5.62 4.53 -20.69
C ASN A 121 6.99 3.83 -20.64
N ASP A 122 7.96 4.25 -21.46
CA ASP A 122 9.31 3.70 -21.45
C ASP A 122 10.31 4.69 -20.82
N PRO A 123 10.83 4.40 -19.63
CA PRO A 123 11.82 5.26 -18.98
C PRO A 123 13.13 5.47 -19.70
N ASN A 124 13.51 4.53 -20.55
CA ASN A 124 14.77 4.60 -21.28
C ASN A 124 14.60 5.30 -22.63
N SER A 125 13.36 5.67 -22.98
CA SER A 125 13.07 6.43 -24.18
C SER A 125 13.75 7.81 -24.13
N ALA A 126 14.03 8.36 -25.31
CA ALA A 126 14.67 9.66 -25.45
C ALA A 126 13.85 10.75 -24.76
N ALA A 127 14.54 11.65 -24.06
CA ALA A 127 13.90 12.83 -23.48
C ALA A 127 13.41 13.77 -24.59
N VAL A 128 12.27 14.42 -24.37
CA VAL A 128 11.66 15.36 -25.31
C VAL A 128 11.29 16.66 -24.61
N THR A 129 11.16 17.72 -25.40
CA THR A 129 10.66 19.02 -24.93
C THR A 129 9.21 19.17 -25.36
N ILE A 130 8.36 19.63 -24.44
CA ILE A 130 6.99 20.02 -24.71
C ILE A 130 6.92 21.55 -24.67
N SER A 131 6.78 22.17 -25.84
CA SER A 131 6.61 23.62 -25.95
C SER A 131 5.14 23.99 -25.74
N VAL A 132 4.89 24.93 -24.82
CA VAL A 132 3.58 25.50 -24.54
C VAL A 132 3.64 27.02 -24.71
N GLN A 133 2.53 27.62 -25.11
CA GLN A 133 2.33 29.06 -25.25
C GLN A 133 1.30 29.58 -24.24
N SER A 134 1.16 30.90 -24.16
CA SER A 134 0.06 31.51 -23.41
C SER A 134 -1.29 31.09 -24.00
N GLY A 135 -2.18 30.58 -23.15
CA GLY A 135 -3.48 30.03 -23.54
C GLY A 135 -3.47 28.52 -23.76
N ASP A 136 -2.30 27.88 -23.85
CA ASP A 136 -2.22 26.44 -24.01
C ASP A 136 -2.57 25.71 -22.70
N GLN A 137 -3.03 24.47 -22.89
CA GLN A 137 -3.28 23.54 -21.80
C GLN A 137 -2.42 22.28 -21.97
N LEU A 138 -1.77 21.85 -20.88
CA LEU A 138 -1.12 20.54 -20.81
C LEU A 138 -1.94 19.62 -19.91
N GLN A 139 -2.22 18.42 -20.40
CA GLN A 139 -2.79 17.33 -19.63
C GLN A 139 -1.73 16.25 -19.40
N ILE A 140 -1.46 15.93 -18.14
CA ILE A 140 -0.67 14.76 -17.74
C ILE A 140 -1.63 13.70 -17.24
N ILE A 141 -1.62 12.55 -17.91
CA ILE A 141 -2.31 11.34 -17.47
C ILE A 141 -1.28 10.50 -16.73
N LYS A 142 -1.60 10.13 -15.48
CA LYS A 142 -0.73 9.27 -14.70
C LYS A 142 -1.50 8.09 -14.14
N THR A 143 -0.84 6.94 -14.18
CA THR A 143 -1.34 5.68 -13.66
C THR A 143 -0.47 5.28 -12.50
N PHE A 144 -1.06 5.17 -11.31
CA PHE A 144 -0.45 4.51 -10.17
C PHE A 144 -0.91 3.05 -10.18
N GLU A 145 0.05 2.13 -10.10
CA GLU A 145 -0.21 0.71 -9.96
C GLU A 145 0.43 0.18 -8.68
N LEU A 146 -0.38 -0.48 -7.86
CA LEU A 146 0.04 -1.20 -6.67
C LEU A 146 -0.24 -2.67 -6.92
N THR A 147 0.80 -3.50 -6.87
CA THR A 147 0.70 -4.95 -6.88
C THR A 147 1.20 -5.49 -5.56
N ALA A 148 0.46 -6.42 -4.98
CA ALA A 148 0.87 -7.11 -3.78
C ALA A 148 0.70 -8.61 -3.99
N ASP A 149 1.83 -9.32 -3.98
CA ASP A 149 1.87 -10.77 -4.02
C ASP A 149 1.44 -11.33 -2.66
N TRP A 150 0.41 -12.17 -2.66
CA TRP A 150 -0.05 -12.85 -1.44
C TRP A 150 0.42 -14.31 -1.35
N ASN A 151 1.06 -14.85 -2.39
CA ASN A 151 1.65 -16.19 -2.41
C ASN A 151 2.93 -16.29 -1.56
N ASN A 152 3.57 -15.19 -1.20
CA ASN A 152 4.83 -15.20 -0.44
C ASN A 152 4.68 -15.35 1.09
N LEU A 153 3.52 -15.84 1.57
CA LEU A 153 3.20 -15.91 3.00
C LEU A 153 2.98 -17.35 3.52
N ALA A 154 3.45 -18.39 2.83
CA ALA A 154 3.82 -19.61 3.55
C ALA A 154 5.05 -19.26 4.40
N LYS A 155 4.82 -18.96 5.68
CA LYS A 155 5.86 -18.62 6.63
C LYS A 155 5.87 -19.72 7.67
N THR A 156 6.97 -20.46 7.76
CA THR A 156 7.27 -21.17 8.99
C THR A 156 7.52 -20.11 10.06
N VAL A 157 6.66 -20.07 11.08
CA VAL A 157 6.82 -19.22 12.25
C VAL A 157 7.19 -20.15 13.39
N THR A 158 8.48 -20.22 13.71
CA THR A 158 8.91 -20.87 14.94
C THR A 158 8.33 -20.08 16.12
N LEU A 159 7.36 -20.66 16.81
CA LEU A 159 6.96 -20.15 18.11
C LEU A 159 8.16 -20.33 19.04
N THR A 160 8.73 -19.21 19.49
CA THR A 160 9.77 -19.25 20.53
C THR A 160 9.10 -19.46 21.88
N VAL A 161 8.53 -20.65 22.10
CA VAL A 161 8.19 -21.14 23.43
C VAL A 161 9.40 -21.96 23.89
N PRO A 162 9.94 -21.75 25.10
CA PRO A 162 10.93 -22.67 25.66
C PRO A 162 10.39 -24.10 25.65
N GLY A 163 10.91 -24.95 24.76
CA GLY A 163 10.46 -26.34 24.56
C GLY A 163 9.27 -26.55 23.60
N GLY A 164 8.86 -25.53 22.83
CA GLY A 164 7.77 -25.64 21.86
C GLY A 164 8.15 -26.30 20.53
N THR A 165 7.15 -26.86 19.84
CA THR A 165 7.25 -27.31 18.44
C THR A 165 7.16 -26.13 17.48
N ASP A 166 7.87 -26.24 16.35
CA ASP A 166 7.71 -25.31 15.23
C ASP A 166 6.26 -25.31 14.73
N ILE A 167 5.79 -24.13 14.35
CA ILE A 167 4.48 -23.95 13.72
C ILE A 167 4.67 -23.49 12.28
N THR A 168 3.92 -24.11 11.38
CA THR A 168 3.85 -23.66 9.99
C THR A 168 2.52 -22.97 9.74
N LEU A 169 2.58 -21.81 9.08
CA LEU A 169 1.41 -21.03 8.66
C LEU A 169 1.38 -20.90 7.14
N SER A 170 0.18 -21.05 6.59
CA SER A 170 -0.13 -20.66 5.22
C SER A 170 -0.89 -19.34 5.22
N GLY A 171 -0.35 -18.37 4.50
CA GLY A 171 -1.08 -17.19 4.07
C GLY A 171 -2.17 -17.57 3.06
N VAL A 172 -3.40 -17.24 3.38
CA VAL A 172 -4.58 -17.54 2.56
C VAL A 172 -5.35 -16.24 2.33
N GLN A 173 -5.90 -16.09 1.12
CA GLN A 173 -6.80 -14.99 0.80
C GLN A 173 -7.96 -14.97 1.81
N GLY A 174 -8.27 -13.79 2.38
CA GLY A 174 -9.51 -13.62 3.12
C GLY A 174 -10.69 -13.76 2.15
N TRP A 175 -11.77 -14.43 2.52
CA TRP A 175 -12.94 -14.44 1.65
C TRP A 175 -13.77 -13.18 1.90
N GLY A 176 -13.99 -12.41 0.83
CA GLY A 176 -14.94 -11.31 0.79
C GLY A 176 -15.23 -10.98 -0.67
N GLY A 177 -16.36 -11.44 -1.21
CA GLY A 177 -16.78 -11.00 -2.52
C GLY A 177 -17.07 -9.50 -2.48
N GLY A 178 -16.35 -8.68 -3.25
CA GLY A 178 -16.73 -7.30 -3.52
C GLY A 178 -15.67 -6.23 -3.26
N TYR A 179 -16.04 -4.98 -3.59
CA TYR A 179 -15.15 -3.82 -3.58
C TYR A 179 -14.54 -3.52 -2.21
N ALA A 180 -15.28 -3.73 -1.12
CA ALA A 180 -14.81 -3.42 0.23
C ALA A 180 -13.65 -4.33 0.65
N PHE A 181 -13.69 -5.62 0.28
CA PHE A 181 -12.66 -6.59 0.60
C PHE A 181 -11.30 -6.21 0.00
N LEU A 182 -11.27 -5.90 -1.30
CA LEU A 182 -10.03 -5.50 -1.99
C LEU A 182 -9.43 -4.24 -1.39
N ASN A 183 -10.24 -3.26 -0.98
CA ASN A 183 -9.74 -2.06 -0.31
C ASN A 183 -9.05 -2.40 1.00
N ASN A 184 -9.63 -3.32 1.76
CA ASN A 184 -9.08 -3.70 3.05
C ASN A 184 -7.79 -4.50 2.88
N MET A 185 -7.70 -5.36 1.85
CA MET A 185 -6.44 -6.03 1.49
C MET A 185 -5.34 -5.05 1.17
N LEU A 186 -5.62 -4.09 0.28
CA LEU A 186 -4.64 -3.10 -0.13
C LEU A 186 -4.24 -2.19 1.04
N ALA A 187 -5.18 -1.84 1.91
CA ALA A 187 -4.89 -1.07 3.12
C ALA A 187 -4.05 -1.86 4.15
N ALA A 188 -4.35 -3.15 4.35
CA ALA A 188 -3.59 -4.03 5.24
C ALA A 188 -2.12 -4.16 4.83
N LEU A 189 -1.87 -4.14 3.52
CA LEU A 189 -0.54 -4.27 2.93
C LEU A 189 0.15 -2.91 2.72
N TRP A 190 -0.51 -1.79 3.02
CA TRP A 190 0.08 -0.47 2.86
C TRP A 190 0.86 -0.04 4.11
N PRO A 191 2.12 0.38 4.00
CA PRO A 191 2.97 0.69 5.16
C PRO A 191 2.56 1.97 5.91
N GLY A 192 1.80 2.86 5.27
CA GLY A 192 1.26 4.06 5.91
C GLY A 192 -0.07 3.86 6.63
N HIS A 193 -0.68 2.67 6.53
CA HIS A 193 -2.00 2.44 7.10
C HIS A 193 -1.98 2.54 8.64
N SER A 194 -3.01 3.18 9.19
CA SER A 194 -3.05 3.56 10.62
C SER A 194 -4.05 2.78 11.45
N SER A 195 -4.93 2.01 10.81
CA SER A 195 -6.00 1.27 11.46
C SER A 195 -5.92 -0.21 11.13
N GLY A 196 -6.55 -1.04 11.95
CA GLY A 196 -6.57 -2.48 11.74
C GLY A 196 -6.60 -3.23 13.05
N ALA A 197 -6.98 -4.49 12.98
CA ALA A 197 -6.83 -5.42 14.05
C ALA A 197 -6.36 -6.77 13.52
N PHE A 198 -5.63 -7.50 14.35
CA PHE A 198 -5.50 -8.94 14.18
C PHE A 198 -6.63 -9.62 14.92
N ALA A 199 -7.26 -10.56 14.25
CA ALA A 199 -8.38 -11.33 14.73
C ALA A 199 -8.00 -12.79 14.87
N SER A 200 -8.18 -13.39 16.05
CA SER A 200 -8.02 -14.82 16.24
C SER A 200 -9.15 -15.58 15.54
N LEU A 201 -8.79 -16.57 14.73
CA LEU A 201 -9.77 -17.46 14.09
C LEU A 201 -9.96 -18.71 14.93
N HIS A 202 -11.20 -19.21 14.97
CA HIS A 202 -11.57 -20.40 15.72
C HIS A 202 -12.34 -21.38 14.84
N GLY A 203 -12.40 -22.64 15.28
CA GLY A 203 -12.99 -23.75 14.51
C GLY A 203 -12.12 -24.20 13.34
N THR A 204 -12.55 -25.22 12.61
CA THR A 204 -11.82 -25.74 11.45
C THR A 204 -11.70 -24.65 10.39
N GLN A 205 -10.47 -24.32 10.00
CA GLN A 205 -10.18 -23.41 8.89
C GLN A 205 -9.54 -24.22 7.78
N THR A 206 -9.88 -23.89 6.53
CA THR A 206 -9.27 -24.53 5.37
C THR A 206 -8.15 -23.66 4.82
N THR A 207 -7.13 -24.32 4.27
CA THR A 207 -6.18 -23.68 3.36
C THR A 207 -6.82 -23.32 2.01
N ASP A 208 -8.03 -23.82 1.73
CA ASP A 208 -8.83 -23.43 0.56
C ASP A 208 -9.15 -21.93 0.58
N ARG A 209 -8.66 -21.25 -0.45
CA ARG A 209 -8.74 -19.80 -0.69
C ARG A 209 -10.17 -19.32 -0.99
N THR A 210 -11.05 -20.22 -1.39
CA THR A 210 -12.44 -19.89 -1.76
C THR A 210 -13.41 -19.93 -0.59
N GLN A 211 -12.99 -20.49 0.56
CA GLN A 211 -13.87 -20.69 1.70
C GLN A 211 -13.98 -19.44 2.59
N ALA A 212 -15.21 -19.11 2.99
CA ALA A 212 -15.51 -18.09 3.98
C ALA A 212 -14.74 -18.31 5.30
N ILE A 213 -14.29 -17.23 5.95
CA ILE A 213 -13.71 -17.32 7.28
C ILE A 213 -14.82 -17.64 8.29
N ASN A 214 -14.63 -18.70 9.07
CA ASN A 214 -15.44 -18.91 10.26
C ASN A 214 -15.00 -17.90 11.35
N THR A 215 -15.86 -16.91 11.61
CA THR A 215 -15.62 -15.82 12.58
C THR A 215 -16.27 -16.07 13.94
N SER A 216 -16.74 -17.30 14.21
CA SER A 216 -17.34 -17.63 15.50
C SER A 216 -16.33 -17.46 16.64
N GLY A 217 -16.72 -16.73 17.68
CA GLY A 217 -15.92 -16.55 18.90
C GLY A 217 -14.63 -15.74 18.72
N VAL A 218 -14.49 -14.97 17.63
CA VAL A 218 -13.27 -14.19 17.35
C VAL A 218 -12.98 -13.18 18.46
N VAL A 219 -11.70 -13.06 18.80
CA VAL A 219 -11.17 -11.95 19.59
C VAL A 219 -10.24 -11.16 18.70
N ALA A 220 -10.48 -9.85 18.61
CA ALA A 220 -9.67 -8.95 17.79
C ALA A 220 -8.89 -7.97 18.68
N LYS A 221 -7.65 -7.70 18.29
CA LYS A 221 -6.78 -6.73 18.95
C LYS A 221 -6.31 -5.70 17.95
N ASN A 222 -6.51 -4.43 18.32
CA ASN A 222 -6.01 -3.30 17.56
C ASN A 222 -4.53 -3.48 17.30
N ILE A 223 -4.13 -3.16 16.09
CA ILE A 223 -2.73 -3.17 15.69
C ILE A 223 -2.11 -1.84 16.10
N THR A 224 -0.94 -1.91 16.73
CA THR A 224 -0.02 -0.78 16.86
C THR A 224 1.07 -0.92 15.82
N ARG A 225 1.51 0.19 15.23
CA ARG A 225 2.63 0.18 14.27
C ARG A 225 3.87 0.78 14.90
N ASP A 226 5.03 0.22 14.56
CA ASP A 226 6.30 0.79 14.95
C ASP A 226 6.52 2.13 14.22
N ALA A 227 7.28 3.02 14.85
CA ALA A 227 7.73 4.25 14.20
C ALA A 227 8.52 3.87 12.93
N TYR A 228 8.25 4.58 11.83
CA TYR A 228 9.00 4.36 10.59
C TYR A 228 10.32 5.13 10.66
N ALA A 229 11.41 4.46 10.30
CA ALA A 229 12.72 5.08 10.11
C ALA A 229 12.97 5.23 8.60
N ALA A 230 13.31 6.45 8.16
CA ALA A 230 13.57 6.74 6.76
C ALA A 230 14.65 5.82 6.16
N GLY A 231 14.45 5.40 4.92
CA GLY A 231 15.38 4.53 4.19
C GLY A 231 15.33 3.03 4.56
N THR A 232 14.58 2.61 5.58
CA THR A 232 14.48 1.18 5.91
C THR A 232 13.53 0.42 4.98
N TYR A 233 12.55 1.13 4.40
CA TYR A 233 11.50 0.59 3.54
C TYR A 233 10.82 -0.67 4.09
N THR A 234 10.73 -0.72 5.41
CA THR A 234 10.04 -1.76 6.17
C THR A 234 9.32 -1.14 7.36
N ARG A 235 8.17 -1.71 7.71
CA ARG A 235 7.43 -1.33 8.90
C ARG A 235 6.82 -2.55 9.56
N ARG A 236 6.93 -2.58 10.88
CA ARG A 236 6.33 -3.62 11.72
C ARG A 236 5.00 -3.17 12.29
N TYR A 237 4.04 -4.07 12.22
CA TYR A 237 2.74 -4.01 12.85
C TYR A 237 2.69 -5.05 13.97
N ARG A 238 2.08 -4.70 15.11
CA ARG A 238 2.00 -5.54 16.31
C ARG A 238 0.58 -5.61 16.82
N ALA A 239 0.16 -6.78 17.28
CA ALA A 239 -0.99 -6.90 18.17
C ALA A 239 -0.65 -7.82 19.33
N THR A 240 -1.07 -7.43 20.53
CA THR A 240 -0.81 -8.19 21.76
C THR A 240 -2.12 -8.70 22.35
N TYR A 241 -2.19 -10.02 22.53
CA TYR A 241 -3.24 -10.68 23.29
C TYR A 241 -2.74 -10.90 24.71
N SER A 242 -3.41 -10.29 25.68
CA SER A 242 -3.05 -10.40 27.09
C SER A 242 -3.34 -11.81 27.62
N THR A 243 -2.95 -12.08 28.87
CA THR A 243 -3.28 -13.32 29.58
C THR A 243 -4.79 -13.54 29.74
N ALA A 244 -5.62 -12.49 29.69
CA ALA A 244 -7.07 -12.62 29.77
C ALA A 244 -7.73 -12.92 28.41
N ASP A 245 -7.01 -12.72 27.30
CA ASP A 245 -7.60 -12.75 25.97
C ASP A 245 -7.49 -14.13 25.31
N ALA A 246 -8.63 -14.57 24.75
CA ALA A 246 -8.69 -15.64 23.77
C ALA A 246 -7.98 -16.95 24.20
N ASN A 247 -8.16 -17.34 25.47
CA ASN A 247 -7.56 -18.55 26.05
C ASN A 247 -8.27 -19.84 25.58
N LYS A 248 -8.12 -20.17 24.30
CA LYS A 248 -8.78 -21.28 23.59
C LYS A 248 -7.96 -21.69 22.36
N ALA A 249 -8.36 -22.75 21.69
CA ALA A 249 -7.75 -23.19 20.44
C ALA A 249 -8.00 -22.18 19.31
N TRP A 250 -6.94 -21.83 18.60
CA TRP A 250 -6.92 -20.93 17.45
C TRP A 250 -6.54 -21.75 16.23
N SER A 251 -7.21 -21.53 15.12
CA SER A 251 -6.91 -22.16 13.83
C SER A 251 -6.21 -21.20 12.87
N GLY A 252 -6.03 -19.95 13.28
CA GLY A 252 -5.29 -18.96 12.52
C GLY A 252 -5.56 -17.54 12.97
N TRP A 253 -5.23 -16.60 12.09
CA TRP A 253 -5.43 -15.17 12.26
C TRP A 253 -5.97 -14.53 11.01
N ALA A 254 -6.69 -13.43 11.16
CA ALA A 254 -7.01 -12.55 10.05
C ALA A 254 -6.62 -11.11 10.36
N PHE A 255 -6.08 -10.42 9.37
CA PHE A 255 -6.08 -8.96 9.37
C PHE A 255 -7.48 -8.49 9.02
N VAL A 256 -8.05 -7.67 9.90
CA VAL A 256 -9.38 -7.08 9.76
C VAL A 256 -9.30 -5.58 9.94
N TRP A 257 -10.28 -4.88 9.39
CA TRP A 257 -10.35 -3.42 9.52
C TRP A 257 -10.50 -2.98 10.97
N ASN A 258 -11.46 -3.55 11.69
CA ASN A 258 -11.81 -3.11 13.03
C ASN A 258 -12.05 -4.31 13.94
N THR A 259 -12.16 -4.02 15.24
CA THR A 259 -12.40 -5.01 16.29
C THR A 259 -13.87 -5.38 16.47
N SER A 260 -14.78 -4.85 15.65
CA SER A 260 -16.21 -5.15 15.79
C SER A 260 -16.49 -6.59 15.35
N THR A 261 -17.06 -7.37 16.26
CA THR A 261 -17.30 -8.82 16.09
C THR A 261 -18.42 -9.14 15.11
N SER A 262 -19.19 -8.14 14.68
CA SER A 262 -20.41 -8.33 13.88
C SER A 262 -20.18 -8.32 12.36
N PHE A 263 -19.07 -7.71 11.88
CA PHE A 263 -18.81 -7.53 10.45
C PHE A 263 -17.30 -7.60 10.13
N MET A 264 -16.72 -8.76 10.40
CA MET A 264 -15.33 -8.99 10.03
C MET A 264 -15.29 -9.34 8.55
N ASN A 265 -14.91 -8.37 7.72
CA ASN A 265 -14.50 -8.61 6.34
C ASN A 265 -12.98 -8.80 6.35
N PRO A 266 -12.50 -10.04 6.58
CA PRO A 266 -11.08 -10.32 6.66
C PRO A 266 -10.42 -9.96 5.35
N SER A 267 -9.36 -9.18 5.46
CA SER A 267 -8.57 -8.74 4.31
C SER A 267 -7.63 -9.87 3.92
N PHE A 268 -6.91 -10.37 4.91
CA PHE A 268 -5.88 -11.38 4.75
C PHE A 268 -5.97 -12.35 5.92
N ARG A 269 -5.73 -13.66 5.70
CA ARG A 269 -5.68 -14.63 6.80
C ARG A 269 -4.43 -15.50 6.76
N PHE A 270 -4.04 -15.96 7.93
CA PHE A 270 -2.99 -16.94 8.14
C PHE A 270 -3.65 -18.14 8.82
N VAL A 271 -3.52 -19.33 8.25
CA VAL A 271 -4.09 -20.56 8.80
C VAL A 271 -2.94 -21.47 9.21
N PHE A 272 -3.08 -22.18 10.33
CA PHE A 272 -2.08 -23.15 10.74
C PHE A 272 -2.10 -24.40 9.86
N ASP A 273 -0.93 -24.79 9.37
CA ASP A 273 -0.75 -26.01 8.58
C ASP A 273 -0.34 -27.19 9.47
N THR A 274 0.56 -26.95 10.42
CA THR A 274 1.03 -27.97 11.38
C THR A 274 1.52 -27.30 12.66
N PRO A 275 0.94 -27.65 13.83
CA PRO A 275 -0.35 -28.33 13.99
C PRO A 275 -1.52 -27.53 13.36
N ASP A 276 -2.70 -28.11 13.17
CA ASP A 276 -3.87 -27.41 12.59
C ASP A 276 -4.47 -26.32 13.51
N SER A 277 -3.99 -26.28 14.76
CA SER A 277 -4.42 -25.32 15.77
C SER A 277 -3.36 -25.09 16.85
N PHE A 278 -3.41 -23.90 17.43
CA PHE A 278 -2.59 -23.48 18.56
C PHE A 278 -3.50 -23.07 19.73
N THR A 279 -3.24 -23.58 20.93
CA THR A 279 -3.98 -23.14 22.13
C THR A 279 -3.15 -22.16 22.93
N LYS A 280 -3.65 -20.93 23.05
CA LYS A 280 -3.12 -19.95 24.01
C LYS A 280 -3.74 -20.22 25.38
N ASP A 281 -2.92 -20.28 26.43
CA ASP A 281 -3.40 -20.34 27.81
C ASP A 281 -3.52 -18.94 28.46
N ASN A 282 -4.06 -18.93 29.68
CA ASN A 282 -4.27 -17.72 30.46
C ASN A 282 -3.05 -17.27 31.28
N THR A 283 -1.90 -17.91 31.10
CA THR A 283 -0.65 -17.60 31.82
C THR A 283 0.34 -16.86 30.93
N HIS A 284 0.17 -16.93 29.61
CA HIS A 284 1.06 -16.29 28.63
C HIS A 284 0.36 -15.18 27.84
N THR A 285 1.17 -14.18 27.45
CA THR A 285 0.81 -13.22 26.41
C THR A 285 1.21 -13.77 25.05
N LEU A 286 0.48 -13.41 24.00
CA LEU A 286 0.88 -13.68 22.62
C LEU A 286 1.01 -12.36 21.85
N GLU A 287 2.15 -12.17 21.18
CA GLU A 287 2.39 -11.05 20.29
C GLU A 287 2.40 -11.54 18.84
N LEU A 288 1.62 -10.90 17.98
CA LEU A 288 1.64 -11.12 16.54
C LEU A 288 2.37 -9.96 15.88
N LEU A 289 3.36 -10.28 15.05
CA LEU A 289 4.17 -9.32 14.32
C LEU A 289 3.96 -9.50 12.81
N LEU A 290 3.69 -8.42 12.10
CA LEU A 290 3.64 -8.38 10.63
C LEU A 290 4.62 -7.33 10.13
N ASP A 291 5.62 -7.78 9.39
CA ASP A 291 6.57 -6.90 8.71
C ASP A 291 6.09 -6.67 7.27
N VAL A 292 5.89 -5.41 6.92
CA VAL A 292 5.56 -4.97 5.56
C VAL A 292 6.77 -4.25 4.99
N SER A 293 7.33 -4.77 3.92
CA SER A 293 8.43 -4.16 3.18
C SER A 293 7.98 -3.75 1.79
N TRP A 294 8.56 -2.67 1.25
CA TRP A 294 8.29 -2.21 -0.11
C TRP A 294 9.59 -1.83 -0.81
N SER A 295 9.56 -1.85 -2.13
CA SER A 295 10.71 -1.52 -2.98
C SER A 295 10.25 -0.80 -4.24
N ARG A 296 11.21 -0.21 -4.96
CA ARG A 296 10.99 0.29 -6.31
C ARG A 296 10.87 -0.91 -7.25
N GLY A 297 9.90 -0.86 -8.18
CA GLY A 297 9.74 -1.80 -9.28
C GLY A 297 10.55 -1.41 -10.51
#